data_AF-A0A430USG9-F1
#
_entry.id   AF-A0A430USG9-F1
#
_cell.length_a   1.000
_cell.length_b   1.000
_cell.length_c   1.000
_cell.angle_alpha   90.00
_cell.angle_beta   90.00
_cell.angle_gamma   90.00
#
_symmetry.space_group_name_H-M   'P 1'
#
loop_
_entity.id
_entity.type
_entity.pdbx_description
1 polymer ?
#
loop_
_entity_poly.entity_id
_entity_poly.type
_entity_poly.pdbx_seq_one_letter_code
_entity_poly.pdbx_strand_id
1 'polypeptide(L)'
;MKLEGEAKLLRIFVGESDRHGGRPLYEAIVLEAKRQGLAGATVFKGFMGFGAHSRIHTAKVLQLSEDLPVMVEIVDEEERIRDFLPVLEGMMREGLVTLERVEVIRYRS
;
A
#
# COMPACT_ATOMS: atom_id res chain seq x y z
N MET A 1 18.06 12.73 -0.97
CA MET A 1 17.57 12.02 -2.17
C MET A 1 16.76 13.02 -2.98
N LYS A 2 16.84 13.02 -4.31
CA LYS A 2 16.11 13.98 -5.16
C LYS A 2 15.34 13.17 -6.21
N LEU A 3 14.06 12.95 -5.97
CA LEU A 3 13.17 12.25 -6.89
C LEU A 3 12.53 13.28 -7.83
N GLU A 4 12.93 13.32 -9.10
CA GLU A 4 12.39 14.23 -10.11
C GLU A 4 12.31 13.52 -11.46
N GLY A 5 11.30 13.84 -12.28
CA GLY A 5 11.10 13.21 -13.59
C GLY A 5 10.32 11.89 -13.51
N GLU A 6 10.60 10.96 -14.42
CA GLU A 6 9.85 9.71 -14.52
C GLU A 6 10.06 8.82 -13.27
N ALA A 7 8.95 8.32 -12.72
CA ALA A 7 8.91 7.46 -11.55
C ALA A 7 7.75 6.46 -11.66
N LYS A 8 7.60 5.59 -10.66
CA LYS A 8 6.43 4.75 -10.50
C LYS A 8 5.66 5.07 -9.24
N LEU A 9 4.35 4.95 -9.32
CA LEU A 9 3.45 4.91 -8.18
C LEU A 9 3.04 3.46 -7.93
N LEU A 10 3.48 2.91 -6.81
CA LEU A 10 3.05 1.63 -6.27
C LEU A 10 1.86 1.87 -5.35
N ARG A 11 0.73 1.18 -5.61
CA ARG A 11 -0.43 1.16 -4.71
C ARG A 11 -0.64 -0.24 -4.16
N ILE A 12 -0.80 -0.33 -2.85
CA ILE A 12 -0.95 -1.58 -2.12
C ILE A 12 -2.26 -1.52 -1.35
N PHE A 13 -3.19 -2.39 -1.68
CA PHE A 13 -4.52 -2.46 -1.07
C PHE A 13 -4.59 -3.65 -0.12
N VAL A 14 -4.86 -3.36 1.15
CA VAL A 14 -4.92 -4.33 2.26
C VAL A 14 -6.13 -4.05 3.15
N GLY A 15 -6.50 -5.01 4.00
CA GLY A 15 -7.43 -4.78 5.10
C GLY A 15 -6.77 -4.04 6.26
N GLU A 16 -7.55 -3.28 7.04
CA GLU A 16 -7.12 -2.72 8.33
C GLU A 16 -6.83 -3.83 9.35
N SER A 17 -7.53 -4.96 9.24
CA SER A 17 -7.38 -6.11 10.14
C SER A 17 -6.15 -6.97 9.81
N ASP A 18 -5.55 -6.80 8.64
CA ASP A 18 -4.38 -7.57 8.20
C ASP A 18 -3.19 -7.37 9.13
N ARG A 19 -2.42 -8.44 9.35
CA ARG A 19 -1.28 -8.45 10.27
C ARG A 19 -0.04 -9.09 9.64
N HIS A 20 1.11 -8.53 9.99
CA HIS A 20 2.43 -9.09 9.71
C HIS A 20 3.28 -9.04 11.00
N GLY A 21 3.74 -10.18 11.49
CA GLY A 21 4.54 -10.25 12.72
C GLY A 21 3.87 -9.63 13.96
N GLY A 22 2.53 -9.71 14.05
CA GLY A 22 1.75 -9.13 15.15
C GLY A 22 1.43 -7.63 15.03
N ARG A 23 1.92 -6.96 13.98
CA ARG A 23 1.65 -5.54 13.67
C ARG A 23 0.61 -5.42 12.53
N PRO A 24 -0.20 -4.34 12.46
CA PRO A 24 -0.96 -4.01 11.25
C PRO A 24 -0.12 -4.03 9.98
N LEU A 25 -0.60 -4.73 8.95
CA LEU A 25 0.18 -4.96 7.71
C LEU A 25 0.58 -3.64 7.03
N TYR A 26 -0.34 -2.67 6.92
CA TYR A 26 -0.05 -1.36 6.33
C TYR A 26 1.10 -0.63 7.06
N GLU A 27 1.17 -0.75 8.39
CA GLU A 27 2.23 -0.13 9.20
C GLU A 27 3.55 -0.86 8.96
N ALA A 28 3.51 -2.20 8.90
CA ALA A 28 4.69 -3.01 8.61
C ALA A 28 5.30 -2.64 7.24
N ILE A 29 4.45 -2.49 6.21
CA ILE A 29 4.85 -2.09 4.85
C ILE A 29 5.55 -0.73 4.87
N VAL A 30 4.98 0.28 5.53
CA VAL A 30 5.57 1.62 5.61
C VAL A 30 6.93 1.60 6.32
N LEU A 31 7.04 0.85 7.42
CA LEU A 31 8.29 0.74 8.16
C LEU A 31 9.37 0.02 7.35
N GLU A 32 8.99 -1.02 6.62
CA GLU A 32 9.91 -1.75 5.75
C GLU A 32 10.35 -0.90 4.55
N ALA A 33 9.43 -0.16 3.93
CA ALA A 33 9.74 0.80 2.87
C ALA A 33 10.72 1.88 3.35
N LYS A 34 10.50 2.42 4.56
CA LYS A 34 11.41 3.36 5.21
C LYS A 34 12.78 2.73 5.50
N ARG A 35 12.81 1.47 5.95
CA ARG A 35 14.05 0.73 6.24
C ARG A 35 14.90 0.53 4.98
N GLN A 36 14.27 0.29 3.83
CA GLN A 36 14.94 0.16 2.54
C GLN A 36 15.30 1.50 1.87
N GLY A 37 14.91 2.62 2.49
CA GLY A 37 15.25 3.96 2.03
C GLY A 37 14.46 4.41 0.81
N LEU A 38 13.22 3.93 0.66
CA LEU A 38 12.28 4.47 -0.33
C LEU A 38 11.98 5.96 -0.02
N ALA A 39 11.71 6.74 -1.06
CA ALA A 39 11.58 8.19 -1.02
C ALA A 39 10.43 8.67 -0.12
N GLY A 40 9.36 7.87 0.01
CA GLY A 40 8.25 8.13 0.91
C GLY A 40 7.11 7.13 0.74
N ALA A 41 6.22 7.10 1.73
CA ALA A 41 5.00 6.31 1.69
C ALA A 41 3.85 7.10 2.35
N THR A 42 2.65 7.02 1.78
CA THR A 42 1.44 7.63 2.33
C THR A 42 0.38 6.57 2.51
N VAL A 43 -0.33 6.62 3.64
CA VAL A 43 -1.41 5.67 3.95
C VAL A 43 -2.75 6.38 3.91
N PHE A 44 -3.70 5.78 3.20
CA PHE A 44 -5.09 6.23 3.11
C PHE A 44 -6.00 5.15 3.69
N LYS A 45 -7.01 5.57 4.45
CA LYS A 45 -8.07 4.69 4.95
C LYS A 45 -9.36 4.99 4.20
N GLY A 46 -9.92 3.97 3.56
CA GLY A 46 -11.21 4.07 2.90
C GLY A 46 -12.37 3.89 3.88
N PHE A 47 -13.51 4.50 3.56
CA PHE A 47 -14.75 4.32 4.32
C PHE A 47 -15.53 3.06 3.93
N MET A 48 -15.23 2.49 2.76
CA MET A 48 -15.84 1.26 2.23
C MET A 48 -15.01 0.69 1.07
N GLY A 49 -15.12 -0.61 0.82
CA GLY A 49 -14.48 -1.29 -0.31
C GLY A 49 -14.97 -2.73 -0.47
N PHE A 50 -14.66 -3.37 -1.60
CA PHE A 50 -14.90 -4.79 -1.84
C PHE A 50 -13.70 -5.38 -2.62
N GLY A 51 -13.41 -6.67 -2.43
CA GLY A 51 -12.24 -7.34 -3.01
C GLY A 51 -12.57 -8.64 -3.75
N ALA A 52 -11.51 -9.33 -4.22
CA ALA A 52 -11.58 -10.53 -5.05
C ALA A 52 -12.40 -11.68 -4.42
N HIS A 53 -12.50 -11.75 -3.10
CA HIS A 53 -13.32 -12.72 -2.38
C HIS A 53 -14.82 -12.39 -2.36
N SER A 54 -15.29 -11.40 -3.13
CA SER A 54 -16.72 -11.06 -3.33
C SER A 54 -17.51 -10.91 -2.02
N ARG A 55 -16.87 -10.51 -0.93
CA ARG A 55 -17.58 -10.02 0.25
C ARG A 55 -17.86 -8.56 -0.01
N ILE A 56 -19.10 -8.26 -0.38
CA ILE A 56 -19.59 -6.89 -0.28
C ILE A 56 -19.62 -6.57 1.21
N HIS A 57 -18.70 -5.72 1.64
CA HIS A 57 -18.74 -5.08 2.95
C HIS A 57 -19.86 -4.03 2.96
N THR A 58 -21.11 -4.49 2.88
CA THR A 58 -22.29 -3.61 2.95
C THR A 58 -23.08 -3.86 4.21
N ALA A 59 -23.38 -2.76 4.89
CA ALA A 59 -24.38 -2.65 5.93
C ALA A 59 -25.77 -3.00 5.40
N LYS A 60 -26.15 -4.27 5.39
CA LYS A 60 -27.58 -4.60 5.53
C LYS A 60 -27.79 -5.37 6.82
N VAL A 61 -28.00 -4.51 7.82
CA VAL A 61 -28.80 -4.63 9.04
C VAL A 61 -28.07 -4.91 10.35
N LEU A 62 -26.92 -5.59 10.44
CA LEU A 62 -26.14 -5.63 11.72
C LEU A 62 -24.69 -6.17 11.62
N GLN A 63 -24.10 -6.25 10.41
CA GLN A 63 -22.68 -6.56 10.22
C GLN A 63 -22.13 -5.70 9.08
N LEU A 64 -21.93 -4.41 9.38
CA LEU A 64 -20.91 -3.62 8.68
C LEU A 64 -19.60 -4.40 8.83
N SER A 65 -18.90 -4.62 7.72
CA SER A 65 -17.55 -5.15 7.79
C SER A 65 -16.70 -4.29 8.72
N GLU A 66 -16.12 -4.90 9.73
CA GLU A 66 -15.15 -4.25 10.61
C GLU A 66 -13.79 -4.06 9.91
N ASP A 67 -13.57 -4.70 8.76
CA ASP A 67 -12.33 -4.59 8.02
C ASP A 67 -12.45 -3.55 6.90
N LEU A 68 -11.97 -2.33 7.20
CA LEU A 68 -11.95 -1.22 6.27
C LEU A 68 -10.74 -1.31 5.34
N PRO A 69 -10.86 -0.93 4.06
CA PRO A 69 -9.73 -0.96 3.14
C PRO A 69 -8.71 0.11 3.50
N VAL A 70 -7.44 -0.28 3.51
CA VAL A 70 -6.29 0.61 3.67
C VAL A 70 -5.44 0.54 2.40
N MET A 71 -5.04 1.69 1.89
CA MET A 71 -4.18 1.82 0.73
C MET A 71 -2.85 2.46 1.15
N VAL A 72 -1.74 1.82 0.79
CA VAL A 72 -0.40 2.40 0.91
C VAL A 72 0.07 2.81 -0.46
N GLU A 73 0.44 4.08 -0.64
CA GLU A 73 1.04 4.62 -1.84
C GLU A 73 2.53 4.90 -1.63
N ILE A 74 3.37 4.46 -2.57
CA ILE A 74 4.81 4.72 -2.59
C ILE A 74 5.16 5.24 -3.98
N VAL A 75 5.85 6.38 -4.05
CA VAL A 75 6.37 6.94 -5.30
C VAL A 75 7.88 6.94 -5.25
N ASP A 76 8.52 6.25 -6.19
CA ASP A 76 9.99 6.17 -6.28
C ASP A 76 10.45 5.80 -7.71
N GLU A 77 11.76 5.77 -7.90
CA GLU A 77 12.42 5.23 -9.10
C GLU A 77 11.96 3.79 -9.36
N GLU A 78 11.87 3.40 -10.65
CA GLU A 78 11.34 2.08 -11.03
C GLU A 78 12.16 0.94 -10.42
N GLU A 79 13.49 1.09 -10.41
CA GLU A 79 14.43 0.14 -9.85
C GLU A 79 14.18 -0.07 -8.35
N ARG A 80 13.99 1.03 -7.61
CA ARG A 80 13.71 1.00 -6.17
C ARG A 80 12.40 0.30 -5.85
N ILE A 81 11.35 0.57 -6.64
CA ILE A 81 10.07 -0.12 -6.47
C ILE A 81 10.21 -1.61 -6.77
N ARG A 82 10.92 -1.98 -7.85
CA ARG A 82 11.11 -3.38 -8.22
C ARG A 82 11.92 -4.17 -7.20
N ASP A 83 12.91 -3.56 -6.56
CA ASP A 83 13.69 -4.17 -5.47
C ASP A 83 12.83 -4.40 -4.21
N PHE A 84 11.83 -3.54 -3.98
CA PHE A 84 10.91 -3.66 -2.86
C PHE A 84 9.84 -4.75 -3.05
N LEU A 85 9.43 -5.04 -4.30
CA LEU A 85 8.34 -5.96 -4.60
C LEU A 85 8.51 -7.37 -4.00
N PRO A 86 9.67 -8.05 -4.07
CA PRO A 86 9.83 -9.38 -3.46
C PRO A 86 9.65 -9.37 -1.94
N VAL A 87 10.05 -8.28 -1.28
CA VAL A 87 9.86 -8.12 0.17
C VAL A 87 8.38 -7.92 0.48
N LEU A 88 7.69 -7.09 -0.30
CA LEU A 88 6.25 -6.89 -0.19
C LEU A 88 5.47 -8.20 -0.39
N GLU A 89 5.82 -9.00 -1.40
CA GLU A 89 5.21 -10.31 -1.65
C GLU A 89 5.39 -11.26 -0.46
N GLY A 90 6.54 -11.24 0.20
CA GLY A 90 6.78 -12.02 1.43
C GLY A 90 5.97 -11.54 2.64
N MET A 91 5.48 -10.31 2.64
CA MET A 91 4.68 -9.73 3.72
C MET A 91 3.18 -9.97 3.55
N MET A 92 2.71 -10.07 2.30
CA MET A 92 1.30 -10.15 1.94
C MET A 92 0.86 -11.61 1.73
N ARG A 93 -0.33 -11.96 2.23
CA ARG A 93 -0.98 -13.25 1.92
C ARG A 93 -2.03 -13.11 0.81
N GLU A 94 -2.71 -11.97 0.82
CA GLU A 94 -3.77 -11.59 -0.10
C GLU A 94 -3.76 -10.07 -0.27
N GLY A 95 -4.49 -9.56 -1.25
CA GLY A 95 -4.59 -8.13 -1.54
C GLY A 95 -4.45 -7.82 -3.02
N LEU A 96 -4.36 -6.53 -3.34
CA LEU A 96 -4.11 -6.04 -4.69
C LEU A 96 -2.89 -5.12 -4.65
N VAL A 97 -2.01 -5.28 -5.62
CA VAL A 97 -0.87 -4.38 -5.84
C VAL A 97 -0.95 -3.88 -7.27
N THR A 98 -0.86 -2.57 -7.48
CA THR A 98 -0.82 -1.96 -8.81
C THR A 98 0.38 -1.04 -8.94
N LEU A 99 0.86 -0.90 -10.19
CA LEU A 99 1.99 -0.04 -10.53
C LEU A 99 1.59 0.87 -11.69
N GLU A 100 1.78 2.18 -11.52
CA GLU A 100 1.45 3.19 -12.53
C GLU A 100 2.68 4.05 -12.85
N ARG A 101 2.83 4.51 -14.10
CA ARG A 101 3.85 5.50 -14.48
C ARG A 101 3.41 6.89 -14.03
N VAL A 102 4.30 7.63 -13.39
CA VAL A 102 4.05 9.01 -12.94
C VAL A 102 5.26 9.90 -13.24
N GLU A 103 5.04 11.22 -13.26
CA GLU A 103 6.11 12.21 -13.35
C GLU A 103 6.16 13.02 -12.05
N VAL A 104 7.31 13.02 -11.39
CA VAL A 104 7.52 13.78 -10.16
C VAL A 104 7.98 15.19 -10.49
N ILE A 105 7.05 16.14 -10.32
CA ILE A 105 7.29 17.57 -10.59
C ILE A 105 8.16 18.22 -9.51
N ARG A 106 8.04 17.77 -8.26
CA ARG A 106 8.75 18.35 -7.12
C ARG A 106 8.88 17.36 -5.97
N TYR A 107 10.11 17.17 -5.52
CA TYR A 107 10.42 16.48 -4.27
C TYR A 107 11.43 17.32 -3.50
N ARG A 108 11.01 17.86 -2.35
CA ARG A 108 11.86 18.68 -1.47
C ARG A 108 11.72 18.16 -0.05
N SER A 109 12.84 17.90 0.60
CA SER A 109 12.97 17.65 2.04
C SER A 109 13.18 18.96 2.79
#